data_AF-A0A4R5M3J7-F1
#
_entry.id   AF-A0A4R5M3J7-F1
#
_cell.length_a   1.000
_cell.length_b   1.000
_cell.length_c   1.000
_cell.angle_alpha   90.00
_cell.angle_beta   90.00
_cell.angle_gamma   90.00
#
_symmetry.space_group_name_H-M   'P 1'
#
loop_
_entity.id
_entity.type
_entity.pdbx_description
1 polymer ?
#
loop_
_entity_poly.entity_id
_entity_poly.type
_entity_poly.pdbx_seq_one_letter_code
_entity_poly.pdbx_strand_id
1 'polypeptide(L)'
;MEAIQQNQMTAAQQESVLRYTDIGLKWVAGEMSFDDVIQSIGNPKLHYENSIKAEYYWFPEDVMTVTFVFEKPNLINGEPRVSEFGIRITDSLHTNIPWERFESLGMKPIRRGDKFEDGRTAKGEFFYPIGIIDALGGLPKNLVELIFHVPVRKDSPFWAGATLDYLGEWISYPPVESNFRHTGDVRNIGIGRSDLTPEDIQQRYHASGLKYDEQKQEAAK
;
A
#
# COMPACT_ATOMS: atom_id res chain seq x y z
N MET A 1 -40.81 -3.05 -12.15
CA MET A 1 -39.44 -2.67 -12.52
C MET A 1 -38.63 -2.76 -11.26
N GLU A 2 -37.96 -3.90 -11.04
CA GLU A 2 -36.92 -3.99 -10.03
C GLU A 2 -35.80 -3.05 -10.45
N ALA A 3 -35.47 -2.10 -9.58
CA ALA A 3 -34.30 -1.28 -9.80
C ALA A 3 -33.09 -2.21 -9.91
N ILE A 4 -32.28 -2.01 -10.95
CA ILE A 4 -30.96 -2.64 -11.05
C ILE A 4 -30.22 -2.21 -9.79
N GLN A 5 -30.15 -3.08 -8.78
CA GLN A 5 -29.24 -2.94 -7.66
C GLN A 5 -27.85 -3.14 -8.26
N GLN A 6 -27.31 -2.08 -8.85
CA GLN A 6 -25.99 -2.10 -9.46
C GLN A 6 -25.00 -2.58 -8.40
N ASN A 7 -24.17 -3.56 -8.80
CA ASN A 7 -23.08 -4.21 -8.09
C ASN A 7 -22.31 -3.27 -7.14
N GLN A 8 -22.85 -3.03 -5.95
CA GLN A 8 -22.29 -2.12 -4.96
C GLN A 8 -21.78 -2.94 -3.79
N MET A 9 -20.58 -2.63 -3.30
CA MET A 9 -20.10 -3.20 -2.04
C MET A 9 -21.01 -2.79 -0.90
N THR A 10 -21.42 -3.76 -0.09
CA THR A 10 -22.11 -3.49 1.17
C THR A 10 -21.20 -2.75 2.14
N ALA A 11 -21.77 -2.09 3.15
CA ALA A 11 -20.98 -1.43 4.19
C ALA A 11 -20.02 -2.42 4.89
N ALA A 12 -20.44 -3.67 5.13
CA ALA A 12 -19.57 -4.69 5.73
C ALA A 12 -18.38 -5.07 4.83
N GLN A 13 -18.58 -5.09 3.52
CA GLN A 13 -17.50 -5.33 2.55
C GLN A 13 -16.54 -4.14 2.49
N GLN A 14 -17.06 -2.91 2.52
CA GLN A 14 -16.23 -1.69 2.58
C GLN A 14 -15.38 -1.64 3.86
N GLU A 15 -15.99 -1.94 5.02
CA GLU A 15 -15.24 -2.04 6.28
C GLU A 15 -14.22 -3.18 6.25
N SER A 16 -14.50 -4.27 5.54
CA SER A 16 -13.53 -5.35 5.35
C SER A 16 -12.33 -4.89 4.52
N VAL A 17 -12.52 -4.10 3.47
CA VAL A 17 -11.42 -3.49 2.71
C VAL A 17 -10.53 -2.69 3.66
N LEU A 18 -11.10 -1.77 4.44
CA LEU A 18 -10.34 -0.93 5.39
C LEU A 18 -9.63 -1.76 6.47
N ARG A 19 -10.29 -2.81 7.00
CA ARG A 19 -9.69 -3.73 7.97
C ARG A 19 -8.48 -4.46 7.38
N TYR A 20 -8.60 -4.98 6.16
CA TYR A 20 -7.48 -5.65 5.50
C TYR A 20 -6.34 -4.68 5.21
N THR A 21 -6.65 -3.45 4.80
CA THR A 21 -5.64 -2.40 4.62
C THR A 21 -4.90 -2.08 5.91
N ASP A 22 -5.59 -1.94 7.05
CA ASP A 22 -4.96 -1.73 8.36
C ASP A 22 -4.03 -2.88 8.77
N ILE A 23 -4.44 -4.13 8.52
CA ILE A 23 -3.59 -5.31 8.72
C ILE A 23 -2.34 -5.26 7.81
N GLY A 24 -2.53 -4.94 6.53
CA GLY A 24 -1.45 -4.78 5.56
C GLY A 24 -0.44 -3.70 5.96
N LEU A 25 -0.93 -2.54 6.42
CA LEU A 25 -0.10 -1.44 6.94
C LEU A 25 0.79 -1.91 8.09
N LYS A 26 0.19 -2.53 9.12
CA LYS A 26 0.92 -3.03 10.29
C LYS A 26 1.95 -4.09 9.94
N TRP A 27 1.58 -5.02 9.05
CA TRP A 27 2.49 -6.08 8.62
C TRP A 27 3.68 -5.54 7.81
N VAL A 28 3.44 -4.65 6.83
CA VAL A 28 4.53 -4.04 6.04
C VAL A 28 5.44 -3.18 6.94
N ALA A 29 4.86 -2.44 7.89
CA ALA A 29 5.60 -1.63 8.86
C ALA A 29 6.43 -2.47 9.86
N GLY A 30 6.22 -3.80 9.90
CA GLY A 30 6.89 -4.70 10.84
C GLY A 30 6.31 -4.65 12.26
N GLU A 31 5.10 -4.11 12.41
CA GLU A 31 4.36 -4.07 13.68
C GLU A 31 3.52 -5.32 13.92
N MET A 32 3.34 -6.14 12.88
CA MET A 32 2.57 -7.37 12.89
C MET A 32 3.35 -8.48 12.17
N SER A 33 3.45 -9.67 12.78
CA SER A 33 4.05 -10.84 12.13
C SER A 33 3.07 -11.50 11.16
N PHE A 34 3.56 -12.41 10.31
CA PHE A 34 2.66 -13.13 9.41
C PHE A 34 1.76 -14.14 10.14
N ASP A 35 2.22 -14.70 11.25
CA ASP A 35 1.39 -15.55 12.10
C ASP A 35 0.22 -14.76 12.71
N ASP A 36 0.46 -13.51 13.13
CA ASP A 36 -0.60 -12.60 13.59
C ASP A 36 -1.62 -12.29 12.48
N VAL A 37 -1.16 -12.17 11.22
CA VAL A 37 -2.03 -12.01 10.05
C VAL A 37 -2.93 -13.24 9.89
N ILE A 38 -2.35 -14.45 9.94
CA ILE A 38 -3.10 -15.70 9.85
C ILE A 38 -4.09 -15.83 11.01
N GLN A 39 -3.72 -15.43 12.22
CA GLN A 39 -4.62 -15.44 13.38
C GLN A 39 -5.79 -14.45 13.19
N SER A 40 -5.53 -13.30 12.57
CA SER A 40 -6.53 -12.22 12.39
C SER A 40 -7.48 -12.44 11.22
N ILE A 41 -7.02 -13.09 10.15
CA ILE A 41 -7.77 -13.28 8.90
C ILE A 41 -8.23 -14.74 8.71
N GLY A 42 -7.50 -15.70 9.29
CA GLY A 42 -7.58 -17.11 8.99
C GLY A 42 -6.58 -17.54 7.91
N ASN A 43 -6.53 -18.84 7.63
CA ASN A 43 -5.58 -19.40 6.66
C ASN A 43 -5.83 -18.92 5.23
N PRO A 44 -4.76 -18.69 4.43
CA PRO A 44 -4.87 -18.34 3.02
C PRO A 44 -5.56 -19.46 2.23
N LYS A 45 -6.28 -19.06 1.18
CA LYS A 45 -6.96 -19.98 0.26
C LYS A 45 -6.02 -20.52 -0.81
N LEU A 46 -5.01 -19.75 -1.18
CA LEU A 46 -4.01 -20.12 -2.17
C LEU A 46 -2.63 -19.64 -1.72
N HIS A 47 -1.63 -20.49 -1.97
CA HIS A 47 -0.21 -20.21 -1.76
C HIS A 47 0.53 -20.47 -3.07
N TYR A 48 1.30 -19.49 -3.52
CA TYR A 48 2.20 -19.65 -4.66
C TYR A 48 3.62 -19.33 -4.23
N GLU A 49 4.58 -20.17 -4.65
CA GLU A 49 5.97 -20.00 -4.27
C GLU A 49 6.89 -20.39 -5.41
N ASN A 50 7.92 -19.58 -5.62
CA ASN A 50 9.00 -19.86 -6.55
C ASN A 50 10.36 -19.51 -5.93
N SER A 51 11.41 -19.37 -6.75
CA SER A 51 12.76 -19.05 -6.28
C SER A 51 12.91 -17.60 -5.82
N ILE A 52 12.02 -16.71 -6.21
CA ILE A 52 12.13 -15.26 -6.00
C ILE A 52 11.10 -14.76 -4.98
N LYS A 53 9.92 -15.38 -4.90
CA LYS A 53 8.83 -14.91 -4.04
C LYS A 53 7.96 -16.03 -3.47
N ALA A 54 7.29 -15.71 -2.37
CA ALA A 54 6.18 -16.46 -1.80
C ALA A 54 4.97 -15.52 -1.69
N GLU A 55 3.80 -15.98 -2.10
CA GLU A 55 2.58 -15.20 -2.20
C GLU A 55 1.41 -15.95 -1.57
N TYR A 56 0.68 -15.26 -0.70
CA TYR A 56 -0.45 -15.82 0.04
C TYR A 56 -1.72 -15.03 -0.29
N TYR A 57 -2.78 -15.75 -0.66
CA TYR A 57 -3.99 -15.17 -1.22
C TYR A 57 -5.23 -15.53 -0.41
N TRP A 58 -6.09 -14.54 -0.22
CA TRP A 58 -7.45 -14.68 0.29
C TRP A 58 -8.44 -14.11 -0.72
N PHE A 59 -9.62 -14.71 -0.78
CA PHE A 59 -10.73 -14.28 -1.65
C PHE A 59 -11.98 -14.02 -0.80
N PRO A 60 -12.03 -12.92 -0.01
CA PRO A 60 -13.19 -12.62 0.82
C PRO A 60 -14.43 -12.39 -0.06
N GLU A 61 -15.43 -13.24 0.10
CA GLU A 61 -16.75 -13.14 -0.57
C GLU A 61 -16.68 -12.99 -2.11
N ASP A 62 -15.57 -13.38 -2.74
CA ASP A 62 -15.30 -13.20 -4.18
C ASP A 62 -15.41 -11.74 -4.68
N VAL A 63 -15.39 -10.76 -3.78
CA VAL A 63 -15.48 -9.32 -4.11
C VAL A 63 -14.12 -8.64 -4.21
N MET A 64 -13.09 -9.26 -3.63
CA MET A 64 -11.72 -8.77 -3.65
C MET A 64 -10.74 -9.93 -3.53
N THR A 65 -9.51 -9.70 -3.97
CA THR A 65 -8.35 -10.55 -3.70
C THR A 65 -7.43 -9.80 -2.75
N VAL A 66 -7.07 -10.42 -1.64
CA VAL A 66 -6.10 -9.91 -0.68
C VAL A 66 -4.83 -10.74 -0.78
N THR A 67 -3.68 -10.08 -0.94
CA THR A 67 -2.39 -10.74 -1.19
C THR A 67 -1.32 -10.25 -0.23
N PHE A 68 -0.52 -11.18 0.29
CA PHE A 68 0.69 -10.91 1.06
C PHE A 68 1.88 -11.54 0.34
N VAL A 69 2.93 -10.76 0.11
CA VAL A 69 4.09 -11.15 -0.70
C VAL A 69 5.37 -11.04 0.10
N PHE A 70 6.14 -12.13 0.09
CA PHE A 70 7.51 -12.16 0.56
C PHE A 70 8.49 -12.32 -0.60
N GLU A 71 9.63 -11.68 -0.48
CA GLU A 71 10.80 -11.90 -1.32
C GLU A 71 11.74 -12.91 -0.68
N LYS A 72 12.12 -13.93 -1.45
CA LYS A 72 13.02 -15.02 -1.01
C LYS A 72 14.52 -14.80 -1.28
N PRO A 73 14.98 -14.07 -2.32
CA PRO A 73 16.42 -13.96 -2.58
C PRO A 73 17.13 -13.10 -1.54
N ASN A 74 16.39 -12.27 -0.80
CA ASN A 74 16.89 -11.40 0.25
C ASN A 74 16.41 -11.90 1.61
N LEU A 75 16.95 -13.03 2.09
CA LEU A 75 16.60 -13.56 3.41
C LEU A 75 17.08 -12.61 4.52
N ILE A 76 16.22 -12.33 5.49
CA ILE A 76 16.58 -11.62 6.73
C ILE A 76 16.53 -12.66 7.85
N ASN A 77 17.67 -12.93 8.50
CA ASN A 77 17.81 -13.96 9.54
C ASN A 77 17.34 -15.37 9.10
N GLY A 78 17.45 -15.67 7.81
CA GLY A 78 17.00 -16.96 7.23
C GLY A 78 15.52 -17.01 6.85
N GLU A 79 14.76 -15.96 7.11
CA GLU A 79 13.34 -15.86 6.75
C GLU A 79 13.12 -15.02 5.48
N PRO A 80 12.11 -15.33 4.65
CA PRO A 80 11.70 -14.49 3.53
C PRO A 80 11.40 -13.06 3.98
N ARG A 81 11.83 -12.07 3.21
CA ARG A 81 11.62 -10.66 3.51
C ARG A 81 10.21 -10.25 3.12
N VAL A 82 9.47 -9.59 4.02
CA VAL A 82 8.20 -8.92 3.66
C VAL A 82 8.45 -7.90 2.55
N SER A 83 7.67 -7.98 1.47
CA SER A 83 7.82 -7.15 0.28
C SER A 83 6.60 -6.24 0.12
N GLU A 84 5.43 -6.83 -0.09
CA GLU A 84 4.24 -6.11 -0.51
C GLU A 84 2.95 -6.75 0.03
N PHE A 85 1.99 -5.92 0.37
CA PHE A 85 0.60 -6.26 0.58
C PHE A 85 -0.26 -5.64 -0.53
N GLY A 86 -1.27 -6.36 -0.99
CA GLY A 86 -2.16 -5.89 -2.05
C GLY A 86 -3.63 -6.22 -1.79
N ILE A 87 -4.53 -5.33 -2.21
CA ILE A 87 -5.96 -5.63 -2.40
C ILE A 87 -6.35 -5.27 -3.83
N ARG A 88 -6.88 -6.24 -4.58
CA ARG A 88 -7.53 -5.99 -5.87
C ARG A 88 -9.02 -6.19 -5.74
N ILE A 89 -9.80 -5.15 -6.05
CA ILE A 89 -11.25 -5.22 -6.07
C ILE A 89 -11.73 -5.77 -7.42
N THR A 90 -12.78 -6.58 -7.41
CA THR A 90 -13.40 -7.06 -8.64
C THR A 90 -13.94 -5.89 -9.48
N ASP A 91 -13.59 -5.85 -10.77
CA ASP A 91 -13.85 -4.72 -11.67
C ASP A 91 -15.34 -4.35 -11.80
N SER A 92 -16.25 -5.29 -11.55
CA SER A 92 -17.68 -5.10 -11.68
C SER A 92 -18.34 -4.39 -10.49
N LEU A 93 -17.61 -4.13 -9.40
CA LEU A 93 -18.16 -3.54 -8.16
C LEU A 93 -17.90 -2.04 -8.04
N HIS A 94 -18.85 -1.31 -7.46
CA HIS A 94 -18.65 0.04 -6.95
C HIS A 94 -18.34 -0.02 -5.46
N THR A 95 -17.28 0.65 -5.03
CA THR A 95 -16.82 0.57 -3.63
C THR A 95 -17.33 1.72 -2.79
N ASN A 96 -17.43 2.93 -3.37
CA ASN A 96 -17.85 4.15 -2.65
C ASN A 96 -17.09 4.37 -1.32
N ILE A 97 -15.79 4.03 -1.29
CA ILE A 97 -14.89 4.28 -0.17
C ILE A 97 -14.10 5.56 -0.48
N PRO A 98 -14.40 6.68 0.21
CA PRO A 98 -13.64 7.91 0.04
C PRO A 98 -12.21 7.73 0.54
N TRP A 99 -11.21 8.35 -0.13
CA TRP A 99 -9.81 8.08 0.19
C TRP A 99 -9.41 8.57 1.60
N GLU A 100 -10.14 9.54 2.15
CA GLU A 100 -9.98 10.07 3.50
C GLU A 100 -10.13 8.97 4.56
N ARG A 101 -10.85 7.88 4.25
CA ARG A 101 -10.92 6.69 5.11
C ARG A 101 -9.55 6.02 5.24
N PHE A 102 -8.74 6.01 4.20
CA PHE A 102 -7.38 5.46 4.26
C PHE A 102 -6.41 6.39 4.99
N GLU A 103 -6.59 7.71 4.86
CA GLU A 103 -5.84 8.67 5.69
C GLU A 103 -6.09 8.45 7.19
N SER A 104 -7.32 8.09 7.56
CA SER A 104 -7.67 7.76 8.95
C SER A 104 -6.96 6.51 9.50
N LEU A 105 -6.41 5.66 8.62
CA LEU A 105 -5.56 4.52 8.99
C LEU A 105 -4.09 4.92 9.21
N GLY A 106 -3.75 6.20 9.07
CA GLY A 106 -2.40 6.73 9.28
C GLY A 106 -1.58 6.90 8.00
N MET A 107 -2.15 6.60 6.82
CA MET A 107 -1.53 6.90 5.53
C MET A 107 -1.48 8.42 5.31
N LYS A 108 -0.33 8.95 4.88
CA LYS A 108 -0.15 10.39 4.67
C LYS A 108 0.03 10.71 3.19
N PRO A 109 -0.83 11.52 2.56
CA PRO A 109 -0.64 11.98 1.19
C PRO A 109 0.77 12.57 0.99
N ILE A 110 1.48 12.15 -0.06
CA ILE A 110 2.81 12.69 -0.36
C ILE A 110 2.67 13.98 -1.17
N ARG A 111 3.18 15.12 -0.69
CA ARG A 111 3.33 16.32 -1.51
C ARG A 111 4.81 16.55 -1.81
N ARG A 112 5.13 17.00 -3.03
CA ARG A 112 6.52 17.31 -3.39
C ARG A 112 7.10 18.32 -2.40
N GLY A 113 8.27 17.98 -1.84
CA GLY A 113 8.93 18.81 -0.84
C GLY A 113 8.60 18.47 0.61
N ASP A 114 7.63 17.59 0.87
CA ASP A 114 7.36 17.11 2.23
C ASP A 114 8.58 16.44 2.82
N LYS A 115 8.84 16.70 4.11
CA LYS A 115 9.90 16.03 4.86
C LYS A 115 9.32 14.86 5.63
N PHE A 116 9.87 13.68 5.41
CA PHE A 116 9.54 12.50 6.18
C PHE A 116 10.29 12.50 7.51
N GLU A 117 9.84 11.66 8.45
CA GLU A 117 10.42 11.52 9.79
C GLU A 117 11.89 11.07 9.76
N ASP A 118 12.33 10.52 8.62
CA ASP A 118 13.70 10.08 8.35
C ASP A 118 14.58 11.14 7.68
N GLY A 119 14.08 12.36 7.51
CA GLY A 119 14.82 13.48 6.91
C GLY A 119 14.81 13.49 5.39
N ARG A 120 14.31 12.45 4.71
CA ARG A 120 14.18 12.46 3.25
C ARG A 120 13.07 13.42 2.83
N THR A 121 13.22 13.92 1.61
CA THR A 121 12.24 14.82 0.99
C THR A 121 11.47 14.08 -0.09
N ALA A 122 10.15 14.18 -0.04
CA ALA A 122 9.24 13.67 -1.06
C ALA A 122 9.57 14.23 -2.45
N LYS A 123 9.84 13.32 -3.40
CA LYS A 123 10.06 13.67 -4.82
C LYS A 123 8.81 13.49 -5.68
N GLY A 124 7.84 12.72 -5.20
CA GLY A 124 6.57 12.42 -5.88
C GLY A 124 5.49 13.45 -5.59
N GLU A 125 4.38 13.31 -6.29
CA GLU A 125 3.12 14.00 -6.01
C GLU A 125 2.09 13.00 -5.50
N PHE A 126 1.10 13.51 -4.77
CA PHE A 126 0.00 12.70 -4.24
C PHE A 126 -0.84 12.11 -5.36
N PHE A 127 -1.07 12.89 -6.41
CA PHE A 127 -2.02 12.57 -7.46
C PHE A 127 -1.30 12.27 -8.78
N TYR A 128 -1.51 11.08 -9.33
CA TYR A 128 -0.88 10.67 -10.58
C TYR A 128 -1.93 10.11 -11.57
N PRO A 129 -2.20 10.80 -12.71
CA PRO A 129 -3.26 10.40 -13.65
C PRO A 129 -2.81 9.24 -14.56
N ILE A 130 -2.56 8.06 -13.96
CA ILE A 130 -1.97 6.89 -14.62
C ILE A 130 -2.72 6.46 -15.88
N GLY A 131 -4.04 6.53 -15.89
CA GLY A 131 -4.86 6.16 -17.05
C GLY A 131 -4.61 7.04 -18.28
N ILE A 132 -4.32 8.32 -18.08
CA ILE A 132 -4.03 9.26 -19.17
C ILE A 132 -2.61 9.06 -19.67
N ILE A 133 -1.65 8.90 -18.76
CA ILE A 133 -0.22 8.78 -19.06
C ILE A 133 0.10 7.42 -19.70
N ASP A 134 -0.70 6.39 -19.42
CA ASP A 134 -0.54 5.06 -20.02
C ASP A 134 -0.60 5.12 -21.55
N ALA A 135 0.59 5.10 -22.15
CA ALA A 135 0.81 5.17 -23.59
C ALA A 135 0.41 3.88 -24.30
N LEU A 136 0.35 2.75 -23.59
CA LEU A 136 -0.07 1.46 -24.14
C LEU A 136 -1.60 1.32 -24.18
N GLY A 137 -2.31 2.16 -23.42
CA GLY A 137 -3.78 2.23 -23.42
C GLY A 137 -4.46 1.01 -22.78
N GLY A 138 -3.75 0.30 -21.90
CA GLY A 138 -4.29 -0.82 -21.13
C GLY A 138 -5.10 -0.39 -19.91
N LEU A 139 -4.90 0.83 -19.42
CA LEU A 139 -5.61 1.38 -18.25
C LEU A 139 -6.79 2.27 -18.66
N PRO A 140 -7.91 2.25 -17.89
CA PRO A 140 -9.01 3.19 -18.09
C PRO A 140 -8.53 4.64 -18.03
N LYS A 141 -8.97 5.49 -18.97
CA LYS A 141 -8.53 6.90 -19.04
C LYS A 141 -8.93 7.75 -17.82
N ASN A 142 -9.82 7.24 -16.98
CA ASN A 142 -10.27 7.86 -15.74
C ASN A 142 -9.70 7.19 -14.48
N LEU A 143 -8.66 6.36 -14.62
CA LEU A 143 -7.92 5.79 -13.50
C LEU A 143 -6.83 6.76 -13.03
N VAL A 144 -6.78 6.99 -11.72
CA VAL A 144 -5.75 7.79 -11.04
C VAL A 144 -5.11 6.95 -9.95
N GLU A 145 -3.82 7.12 -9.73
CA GLU A 145 -3.09 6.54 -8.61
C GLU A 145 -2.86 7.65 -7.58
N LEU A 146 -3.23 7.35 -6.33
CA LEU A 146 -3.00 8.22 -5.19
C LEU A 146 -1.85 7.65 -4.36
N ILE A 147 -0.83 8.46 -4.06
CA ILE A 147 0.44 8.01 -3.48
C ILE A 147 0.58 8.53 -2.05
N PHE A 148 0.83 7.60 -1.12
CA PHE A 148 0.91 7.86 0.30
C PHE A 148 2.24 7.38 0.89
N HIS A 149 2.69 8.10 1.92
CA HIS A 149 3.72 7.65 2.85
C HIS A 149 3.09 6.80 3.94
N VAL A 150 3.74 5.70 4.28
CA VAL A 150 3.36 4.83 5.39
C VAL A 150 4.37 5.06 6.52
N PRO A 151 3.94 5.59 7.68
CA PRO A 151 4.81 5.74 8.83
C PRO A 151 5.40 4.40 9.25
N VAL A 152 6.70 4.40 9.55
CA VAL A 152 7.42 3.25 10.11
C VAL A 152 8.20 3.70 11.34
N ARG A 153 8.67 2.75 12.14
CA ARG A 153 9.54 3.07 13.28
C ARG A 153 10.81 3.77 12.80
N LYS A 154 11.33 4.68 13.62
CA LYS A 154 12.52 5.50 13.30
C LYS A 154 13.79 4.67 13.13
N ASP A 155 13.85 3.49 13.71
CA ASP A 155 14.95 2.54 13.63
C ASP A 155 14.74 1.47 12.54
N SER A 156 13.63 1.51 11.80
CA SER A 156 13.39 0.54 10.72
C SER A 156 14.45 0.66 9.63
N PRO A 157 15.01 -0.47 9.13
CA PRO A 157 16.01 -0.47 8.05
C PRO A 157 15.39 -0.29 6.66
N PHE A 158 14.10 0.01 6.58
CA PHE A 158 13.35 0.17 5.34
C PHE A 158 12.48 1.43 5.39
N TRP A 159 12.03 1.85 4.22
CA TRP A 159 10.92 2.78 4.07
C TRP A 159 9.69 2.04 3.54
N ALA A 160 8.50 2.56 3.83
CA ALA A 160 7.25 2.02 3.31
C ALA A 160 6.41 3.10 2.63
N GLY A 161 5.65 2.70 1.63
CA GLY A 161 4.72 3.55 0.90
C GLY A 161 3.48 2.77 0.49
N ALA A 162 2.45 3.49 0.09
CA ALA A 162 1.21 2.90 -0.35
C ALA A 162 0.64 3.64 -1.55
N THR A 163 -0.10 2.92 -2.39
CA THR A 163 -0.82 3.47 -3.53
C THR A 163 -2.28 3.04 -3.49
N LEU A 164 -3.17 3.92 -3.94
CA LEU A 164 -4.59 3.62 -4.14
C LEU A 164 -4.96 3.96 -5.58
N ASP A 165 -5.40 2.97 -6.35
CA ASP A 165 -5.93 3.20 -7.69
C ASP A 165 -7.43 3.50 -7.60
N TYR A 166 -7.83 4.67 -8.10
CA TYR A 166 -9.22 5.15 -8.08
C TYR A 166 -9.76 5.37 -9.48
N LEU A 167 -10.99 4.93 -9.72
CA LEU A 167 -11.79 5.45 -10.82
C LEU A 167 -12.52 6.72 -10.38
N GLY A 168 -12.73 7.59 -11.36
CA GLY A 168 -13.55 8.78 -11.19
C GLY A 168 -13.93 9.42 -12.51
N GLU A 169 -14.14 10.72 -12.52
CA GLU A 169 -14.52 11.49 -13.70
C GLU A 169 -13.68 12.76 -13.83
N TRP A 170 -13.25 13.09 -15.05
CA TRP A 170 -12.57 14.34 -15.34
C TRP A 170 -13.61 15.46 -15.56
N ILE A 171 -13.59 16.47 -14.71
CA ILE A 171 -14.44 17.66 -14.83
C ILE A 171 -13.99 18.52 -16.01
N SER A 172 -12.67 18.67 -16.17
CA SER A 172 -12.06 19.41 -17.28
C SER A 172 -10.60 19.00 -17.48
N TYR A 173 -9.97 19.47 -18.56
CA TYR A 173 -8.53 19.33 -18.79
C TYR A 173 -7.83 20.62 -18.32
N PRO A 174 -6.60 20.57 -17.73
CA PRO A 174 -5.67 19.44 -17.62
C PRO A 174 -6.01 18.42 -16.50
N PRO A 175 -5.43 17.21 -16.55
CA PRO A 175 -5.73 16.12 -15.61
C PRO A 175 -4.96 16.29 -14.30
N VAL A 176 -5.43 17.24 -13.51
CA VAL A 176 -4.92 17.57 -12.18
C VAL A 176 -5.95 17.21 -11.13
N GLU A 177 -5.52 17.05 -9.87
CA GLU A 177 -6.37 16.66 -8.73
C GLU A 177 -7.65 17.50 -8.63
N SER A 178 -7.55 18.83 -8.76
CA SER A 178 -8.71 19.75 -8.67
C SER A 178 -9.74 19.57 -9.79
N ASN A 179 -9.36 18.89 -10.88
CA ASN A 179 -10.23 18.59 -12.03
C ASN A 179 -10.76 17.15 -12.00
N PHE A 180 -10.48 16.39 -10.95
CA PHE A 180 -10.93 15.01 -10.80
C PHE A 180 -12.08 14.93 -9.81
N ARG A 181 -13.26 14.52 -10.28
CA ARG A 181 -14.39 14.16 -9.43
C ARG A 181 -14.22 12.69 -9.05
N HIS A 182 -13.82 12.45 -7.80
CA HIS A 182 -13.74 11.10 -7.28
C HIS A 182 -15.15 10.49 -7.19
N THR A 183 -15.32 9.25 -7.66
CA THR A 183 -16.58 8.50 -7.46
C THR A 183 -16.54 7.65 -6.20
N GLY A 184 -15.42 7.67 -5.46
CA GLY A 184 -15.19 6.80 -4.31
C GLY A 184 -14.84 5.37 -4.69
N ASP A 185 -14.59 5.07 -5.98
CA ASP A 185 -14.36 3.71 -6.45
C ASP A 185 -12.87 3.34 -6.46
N VAL A 186 -12.37 2.88 -5.31
CA VAL A 186 -11.06 2.22 -5.23
C VAL A 186 -11.07 0.89 -5.99
N ARG A 187 -9.98 0.61 -6.71
CA ARG A 187 -9.77 -0.60 -7.53
C ARG A 187 -8.61 -1.44 -7.05
N ASN A 188 -7.53 -0.78 -6.65
CA ASN A 188 -6.32 -1.44 -6.18
C ASN A 188 -5.77 -0.68 -4.98
N ILE A 189 -5.17 -1.42 -4.06
CA ILE A 189 -4.47 -0.91 -2.89
C ILE A 189 -3.15 -1.67 -2.86
N GLY A 190 -2.04 -0.95 -3.01
CA GLY A 190 -0.69 -1.50 -2.86
C GLY A 190 -0.03 -0.91 -1.63
N ILE A 191 0.63 -1.73 -0.83
CA ILE A 191 1.47 -1.28 0.29
C ILE A 191 2.78 -2.03 0.21
N GLY A 192 3.87 -1.31 -0.01
CA GLY A 192 5.19 -1.90 -0.18
C GLY A 192 6.21 -1.30 0.77
N ARG A 193 7.30 -2.03 0.98
CA ARG A 193 8.50 -1.48 1.60
C ARG A 193 9.73 -1.73 0.75
N SER A 194 10.74 -0.89 0.90
CA SER A 194 12.06 -1.14 0.34
C SER A 194 13.14 -0.79 1.34
N ASP A 195 14.21 -1.59 1.33
CA ASP A 195 15.34 -1.39 2.21
C ASP A 195 16.00 -0.03 1.94
N LEU A 196 16.44 0.60 3.01
CA LEU A 196 17.23 1.82 2.92
C LEU A 196 18.66 1.49 2.53
N THR A 197 19.27 2.37 1.73
CA THR A 197 20.72 2.29 1.52
C THR A 197 21.47 2.67 2.80
N PRO A 198 22.75 2.31 2.96
CA PRO A 198 23.56 2.76 4.08
C PRO A 198 23.56 4.29 4.27
N GLU A 199 23.54 5.04 3.17
CA GLU A 199 23.45 6.51 3.19
C GLU A 199 22.10 6.99 3.72
N ASP A 200 21.00 6.37 3.29
CA ASP A 200 19.66 6.68 3.79
C ASP A 200 19.54 6.37 5.29
N ILE A 201 20.13 5.26 5.74
CA ILE A 201 20.20 4.89 7.15
C ILE A 201 20.95 5.98 7.94
N GLN A 202 22.12 6.42 7.46
CA GLN A 202 22.86 7.50 8.11
C GLN A 202 22.04 8.81 8.19
N GLN A 203 21.38 9.20 7.10
CA GLN A 203 20.50 10.38 7.09
C GLN A 203 19.38 10.25 8.11
N ARG A 204 18.74 9.08 8.20
CA ARG A 204 17.69 8.78 9.17
C ARG A 204 18.19 8.87 10.61
N TYR A 205 19.37 8.35 10.92
CA TYR A 205 20.00 8.48 12.24
C TYR A 205 20.26 9.95 12.59
N HIS A 206 20.84 10.73 11.66
CA HIS A 206 21.06 12.16 11.86
C HIS A 206 19.75 12.94 12.08
N ALA A 207 18.69 12.63 11.33
CA ALA A 207 17.39 13.31 11.43
C ALA A 207 16.62 12.92 12.71
N SER A 208 16.74 11.66 13.14
CA SER A 208 16.02 11.14 14.31
C SER A 208 16.69 11.48 15.65
N GLY A 209 17.96 11.90 15.64
CA GLY A 209 18.76 12.13 16.85
C GLY A 209 19.24 10.83 17.51
N LEU A 210 19.09 9.68 16.85
CA LEU A 210 19.59 8.39 17.29
C LEU A 210 21.10 8.29 16.98
N LYS A 211 21.90 7.69 17.88
CA LYS A 211 23.35 7.54 17.68
C LYS A 211 23.65 6.31 16.79
N TYR A 212 24.37 6.53 15.68
CA TYR A 212 24.73 5.51 14.68
C TYR A 212 25.64 4.38 15.23
N ASP A 213 26.33 4.59 16.36
CA ASP A 213 27.44 3.75 16.80
C ASP A 213 27.08 2.50 17.62
N GLU A 214 25.81 2.23 17.92
CA GLU A 214 25.44 1.11 18.82
C GLU A 214 25.07 -0.20 18.11
N GLN A 215 24.77 -0.22 16.80
CA GLN A 215 24.28 -1.45 16.14
C GLN A 215 25.32 -2.25 15.32
N LYS A 216 26.54 -1.73 15.10
CA LYS A 216 27.61 -2.53 14.48
C LYS A 216 28.17 -3.63 15.40
N GLN A 217 27.81 -3.66 16.68
CA GLN A 217 28.27 -4.69 17.61
C GLN A 217 27.31 -5.89 17.77
N GLU A 218 26.04 -5.77 17.37
CA GLU A 218 25.09 -6.90 17.45
C GLU A 218 25.01 -7.72 16.16
N ALA A 219 25.38 -7.18 15.00
CA ALA A 219 25.45 -7.93 13.74
C ALA A 219 26.75 -8.73 13.55
N ALA A 220 27.65 -8.74 14.55
CA ALA A 220 28.95 -9.43 14.53
C ALA A 220 29.10 -10.48 15.64
N LYS A 221 28.00 -10.90 16.27
CA LYS A 221 27.92 -12.05 17.18
C LYS A 221 26.88 -13.03 16.66
#